data_AF-G7K7M6-F1
#
_entry.id   AF-G7K7M6-F1
#
_cell.length_a   1.000
_cell.length_b   1.000
_cell.length_c   1.000
_cell.angle_alpha   90.00
_cell.angle_beta   90.00
_cell.angle_gamma   90.00
#
_symmetry.space_group_name_H-M   'P 1'
#
loop_
_entity.id
_entity.type
_entity.pdbx_description
1 polymer ?
#
loop_
_entity_poly.entity_id
_entity_poly.type
_entity_poly.pdbx_seq_one_letter_code
_entity_poly.pdbx_strand_id
1 'polypeptide(L)'
;MEPKSSGLSVFLLCILFINTAESMCNNGCGLALFFQNLKILSSTTKTEILVKISKRVNVPFPCECLSGLFLGHTFQYELQPGDTYASVAEFTFSNLTTLEWMGRVNSYSVTDIPFSAKVNVTINCSCGNREVSKDYGLFITYPLRHADTL
;
A
#
# COMPACT_ATOMS: atom_id res chain seq x y z
N MET A 1 -50.35 36.45 -18.26
CA MET A 1 -49.29 37.24 -17.61
C MET A 1 -48.76 36.42 -16.45
N GLU A 2 -47.50 35.99 -16.58
CA GLU A 2 -46.59 35.57 -15.49
C GLU A 2 -46.69 36.52 -14.28
N PRO A 3 -46.49 36.03 -13.03
CA PRO A 3 -45.11 36.00 -12.55
C PRO A 3 -44.71 34.86 -11.57
N LYS A 4 -43.47 34.38 -11.80
CA LYS A 4 -42.38 34.08 -10.84
C LYS A 4 -42.57 32.98 -9.80
N SER A 5 -42.06 31.81 -10.19
CA SER A 5 -41.56 30.75 -9.32
C SER A 5 -40.40 31.27 -8.43
N SER A 6 -40.64 31.32 -7.12
CA SER A 6 -39.63 31.64 -6.10
C SER A 6 -38.87 30.36 -5.71
N GLY A 7 -37.68 30.20 -6.29
CA GLY A 7 -36.71 29.20 -5.83
C GLY A 7 -36.15 29.59 -4.46
N LEU A 8 -36.39 28.76 -3.44
CA LEU A 8 -35.63 28.79 -2.19
C LEU A 8 -35.83 27.52 -1.34
N SER A 9 -35.71 26.31 -1.90
CA SER A 9 -35.75 25.10 -1.05
C SER A 9 -35.11 23.84 -1.65
N VAL A 10 -33.98 23.96 -2.36
CA VAL A 10 -33.22 22.76 -2.83
C VAL A 10 -31.71 22.85 -2.55
N PHE A 11 -31.17 24.02 -2.20
CA PHE A 11 -29.72 24.19 -2.03
C PHE A 11 -29.13 23.70 -0.69
N LEU A 12 -29.95 23.25 0.25
CA LEU A 12 -29.51 22.95 1.62
C LEU A 12 -29.46 21.46 1.99
N LEU A 13 -29.49 20.54 1.01
CA LEU A 13 -29.37 19.09 1.27
C LEU A 13 -28.06 18.43 0.77
N CYS A 14 -27.18 19.16 0.08
CA CYS A 14 -25.95 18.56 -0.49
C CYS A 14 -24.70 18.60 0.42
N ILE A 15 -24.79 19.10 1.66
CA ILE A 15 -23.60 19.22 2.55
C ILE A 15 -23.37 17.94 3.39
N LEU A 16 -24.14 16.87 3.17
CA LEU A 16 -23.94 15.57 3.84
C LEU A 16 -23.26 14.52 2.96
N PHE A 17 -22.70 14.89 1.80
CA PHE A 17 -21.72 14.03 1.14
C PHE A 17 -20.44 14.07 1.98
N ILE A 18 -20.37 13.09 2.87
CA ILE A 18 -19.19 12.64 3.61
C ILE A 18 -17.98 12.82 2.70
N ASN A 19 -17.06 13.70 3.08
CA ASN A 19 -15.73 13.71 2.50
C ASN A 19 -15.05 12.39 2.89
N THR A 20 -15.39 11.29 2.22
CA THR A 20 -14.41 10.24 2.05
C THR A 20 -13.36 10.87 1.15
N ALA A 21 -12.21 11.25 1.72
CA ALA A 21 -11.03 11.55 0.93
C ALA A 21 -10.60 10.22 0.31
N GLU A 22 -11.35 9.77 -0.68
CA GLU A 22 -10.86 8.80 -1.63
C GLU A 22 -9.71 9.51 -2.32
N SER A 23 -8.48 9.05 -2.08
CA SER A 23 -7.47 9.32 -3.10
C SER A 23 -8.10 8.87 -4.42
N MET A 24 -7.95 9.67 -5.45
CA MET A 24 -8.36 9.27 -6.79
C MET A 24 -7.10 9.32 -7.63
N CYS A 25 -6.86 8.25 -8.39
CA CYS A 25 -5.76 8.19 -9.35
C CYS A 25 -6.31 7.90 -10.73
N ASN A 26 -5.63 8.40 -11.76
CA ASN A 26 -5.97 8.12 -13.15
C ASN A 26 -5.01 7.12 -13.80
N ASN A 27 -3.72 7.20 -13.45
CA ASN A 27 -2.66 6.35 -14.02
C ASN A 27 -1.58 6.08 -12.97
N GLY A 28 -0.85 4.98 -13.14
CA GLY A 28 0.40 4.72 -12.44
C GLY A 28 1.61 5.44 -13.06
N CYS A 29 2.74 5.41 -12.38
CA CYS A 29 4.03 5.94 -12.87
C CYS A 29 5.04 4.85 -13.25
N GLY A 30 4.62 3.58 -13.23
CA GLY A 30 5.41 2.47 -13.73
C GLY A 30 6.38 1.90 -12.71
N LEU A 31 7.24 2.70 -12.07
CA LEU A 31 8.24 2.20 -11.13
C LEU A 31 8.18 2.93 -9.79
N ALA A 32 8.16 2.16 -8.71
CA ALA A 32 8.47 2.61 -7.35
C ALA A 32 9.48 1.66 -6.71
N LEU A 33 10.01 2.06 -5.57
CA LEU A 33 10.89 1.24 -4.75
C LEU A 33 10.21 0.98 -3.41
N PHE A 34 10.29 -0.23 -2.86
CA PHE A 34 9.94 -0.44 -1.46
C PHE A 34 11.15 -0.88 -0.68
N PHE A 35 11.09 -0.62 0.62
CA PHE A 35 12.11 -1.03 1.55
C PHE A 35 11.80 -2.40 2.19
N GLN A 36 12.66 -3.40 2.03
CA GLN A 36 12.52 -4.70 2.73
C GLN A 36 13.80 -5.11 3.45
N ASN A 37 13.62 -5.75 4.61
CA ASN A 37 14.72 -6.41 5.32
C ASN A 37 15.20 -7.62 4.52
N LEU A 38 16.50 -7.73 4.30
CA LEU A 38 17.05 -8.98 3.76
C LEU A 38 16.87 -10.10 4.81
N LYS A 39 15.89 -10.99 4.60
CA LYS A 39 15.83 -12.27 5.29
C LYS A 39 16.76 -13.19 4.52
N ILE A 40 17.89 -13.59 5.11
CA ILE A 40 18.85 -14.48 4.45
C ILE A 40 18.14 -15.81 4.14
N LEU A 41 17.72 -15.99 2.90
CA LEU A 41 17.55 -17.31 2.30
C LEU A 41 18.90 -17.72 1.73
N SER A 42 19.71 -18.39 2.54
CA SER A 42 20.71 -19.32 2.00
C SER A 42 21.13 -20.31 3.07
N SER A 43 20.39 -21.41 3.14
CA SER A 43 21.07 -22.70 3.07
C SER A 43 21.40 -22.87 1.59
N THR A 44 22.64 -22.58 1.18
CA THR A 44 23.48 -23.32 0.23
C THR A 44 24.68 -22.44 -0.20
N THR A 45 25.87 -22.91 0.19
CA THR A 45 27.22 -22.62 -0.35
C THR A 45 27.81 -21.20 -0.28
N LYS A 46 28.68 -21.03 0.73
CA LYS A 46 30.07 -20.55 0.64
C LYS A 46 30.34 -19.41 -0.36
N THR A 47 30.45 -18.18 0.14
CA THR A 47 31.70 -17.37 0.22
C THR A 47 31.27 -15.94 0.62
N GLU A 48 31.61 -15.53 1.85
CA GLU A 48 31.61 -14.13 2.37
C GLU A 48 30.45 -13.16 2.08
N ILE A 49 29.22 -13.61 1.81
CA ILE A 49 28.05 -12.72 1.87
C ILE A 49 27.53 -12.69 3.32
N LEU A 50 28.37 -12.18 4.23
CA LEU A 50 27.90 -11.67 5.51
C LEU A 50 27.17 -10.35 5.23
N VAL A 51 26.01 -10.42 4.57
CA VAL A 51 25.08 -9.29 4.54
C VAL A 51 24.60 -9.13 5.98
N LYS A 52 25.24 -8.19 6.66
CA LYS A 52 24.94 -7.75 8.01
C LYS A 52 23.43 -7.65 8.17
N ILE A 53 22.89 -8.52 9.02
CA ILE A 53 21.50 -8.48 9.48
C ILE A 53 21.21 -7.03 9.86
N SER A 54 20.14 -6.45 9.30
CA SER A 54 19.68 -5.05 9.44
C SER A 54 20.01 -4.06 8.31
N LYS A 55 20.61 -4.46 7.18
CA LYS A 55 20.75 -3.54 6.04
C LYS A 55 19.44 -3.40 5.26
N ARG A 56 19.09 -2.14 4.97
CA ARG A 56 17.91 -1.80 4.18
C ARG A 56 18.17 -2.07 2.69
N VAL A 57 17.28 -2.77 1.98
CA VAL A 57 17.38 -2.98 0.52
C VAL A 57 16.19 -2.34 -0.19
N ASN A 58 16.49 -1.60 -1.27
CA ASN A 58 15.48 -1.03 -2.15
C ASN A 58 15.11 -2.06 -3.22
N VAL A 59 13.86 -2.47 -3.24
CA VAL A 59 13.32 -3.44 -4.20
C VAL A 59 12.42 -2.70 -5.18
N PRO A 60 12.71 -2.75 -6.50
CA PRO A 60 11.85 -2.15 -7.51
C PRO A 60 10.55 -2.93 -7.69
N PHE A 61 9.44 -2.22 -7.85
CA PHE A 61 8.15 -2.80 -8.14
C PHE A 61 7.28 -1.87 -9.02
N PRO A 62 6.29 -2.42 -9.74
CA PRO A 62 5.37 -1.61 -10.51
C PRO A 62 4.59 -0.65 -9.62
N CYS A 63 4.32 0.57 -10.07
CA CYS A 63 3.42 1.49 -9.38
C CYS A 63 2.23 1.82 -10.27
N GLU A 64 1.07 1.31 -9.90
CA GLU A 64 -0.14 1.29 -10.72
C GLU A 64 -1.28 2.04 -10.01
N CYS A 65 -2.26 2.49 -10.77
CA CYS A 65 -3.50 3.01 -10.19
C CYS A 65 -4.49 1.87 -9.99
N LEU A 66 -4.78 1.55 -8.72
CA LEU A 66 -5.61 0.42 -8.35
C LEU A 66 -7.06 0.88 -8.18
N SER A 67 -7.94 0.38 -9.06
CA SER A 67 -9.38 0.66 -9.08
C SER A 67 -9.75 2.16 -9.14
N GLY A 68 -8.86 3.02 -9.65
CA GLY A 68 -9.08 4.47 -9.68
C GLY A 68 -8.95 5.17 -8.33
N LEU A 69 -8.59 4.43 -7.27
CA LEU A 69 -8.58 4.94 -5.90
C LEU A 69 -7.15 5.28 -5.48
N PHE A 70 -6.24 4.31 -5.44
CA PHE A 70 -4.93 4.58 -4.84
C PHE A 70 -3.80 4.01 -5.69
N LEU A 71 -2.63 4.62 -5.53
CA LEU A 71 -1.40 4.16 -6.15
C LEU A 71 -0.79 3.02 -5.33
N GLY A 72 -0.56 1.88 -5.98
CA GLY A 72 0.06 0.74 -5.34
C GLY A 72 0.32 -0.40 -6.30
N HIS A 73 0.65 -1.54 -5.73
CA HIS A 73 0.77 -2.81 -6.43
C HIS A 73 0.33 -3.95 -5.52
N THR A 74 -0.32 -4.95 -6.10
CA THR A 74 -0.81 -6.12 -5.38
C THR A 74 0.05 -7.34 -5.72
N PHE A 75 0.79 -7.82 -4.73
CA PHE A 75 1.52 -9.09 -4.80
C PHE A 75 0.60 -10.24 -4.40
N GLN A 76 0.86 -11.43 -4.94
CA GLN A 76 0.27 -12.68 -4.47
C GLN A 76 1.20 -13.34 -3.47
N TYR A 77 0.69 -13.66 -2.28
CA TYR A 77 1.43 -14.39 -1.25
C TYR A 77 0.70 -15.67 -0.88
N GLU A 78 1.42 -16.80 -0.85
CA GLU A 78 0.89 -18.08 -0.40
C GLU A 78 1.20 -18.27 1.08
N LEU A 79 0.15 -18.35 1.89
CA LEU A 79 0.27 -18.46 3.34
C LEU A 79 0.95 -19.75 3.76
N GLN A 80 1.83 -19.61 4.75
CA GLN A 80 2.53 -20.70 5.41
C GLN A 80 1.78 -21.13 6.69
N PRO A 81 2.03 -22.35 7.20
CA PRO A 81 1.47 -22.79 8.47
C PRO A 81 1.74 -21.78 9.59
N GLY A 82 0.67 -21.30 10.24
CA GLY A 82 0.76 -20.32 11.34
C GLY A 82 0.79 -18.85 10.92
N ASP A 83 0.73 -18.56 9.62
CA ASP A 83 0.59 -17.18 9.17
C ASP A 83 -0.76 -16.58 9.56
N THR A 84 -0.72 -15.29 9.88
CA THR A 84 -1.87 -14.40 10.03
C THR A 84 -1.62 -13.17 9.16
N TYR A 85 -2.65 -12.37 8.88
CA TYR A 85 -2.45 -11.09 8.20
C TYR A 85 -1.50 -10.16 8.97
N ALA A 86 -1.54 -10.19 10.30
CA ALA A 86 -0.63 -9.38 11.12
C ALA A 86 0.83 -9.84 10.94
N SER A 87 1.09 -11.15 11.01
CA SER A 87 2.45 -11.68 10.87
C SER A 87 3.01 -11.49 9.45
N VAL A 88 2.15 -11.63 8.43
CA VAL A 88 2.54 -11.40 7.04
C VAL A 88 2.87 -9.91 6.82
N ALA A 89 2.03 -9.00 7.31
CA ALA A 89 2.28 -7.57 7.20
C ALA A 89 3.58 -7.16 7.92
N GLU A 90 3.74 -7.56 9.17
CA GLU A 90 4.84 -7.14 10.03
C GLU A 90 6.17 -7.80 9.66
N PHE A 91 6.19 -9.13 9.54
CA PHE A 91 7.43 -9.88 9.43
C PHE A 91 7.80 -10.23 8.01
N THR A 92 6.83 -10.62 7.17
CA THR A 92 7.10 -10.99 5.77
C THR A 92 7.28 -9.76 4.90
N PHE A 93 6.40 -8.78 5.04
CA PHE A 93 6.41 -7.53 4.27
C PHE A 93 6.97 -6.33 5.04
N SER A 94 7.59 -6.54 6.20
CA SER A 94 8.35 -5.49 6.92
C SER A 94 7.57 -4.19 7.15
N ASN A 95 6.26 -4.29 7.46
CA ASN A 95 5.33 -3.17 7.64
C ASN A 95 5.08 -2.31 6.38
N LEU A 96 5.30 -2.85 5.18
CA LEU A 96 4.92 -2.18 3.91
C LEU A 96 3.41 -2.22 3.64
N THR A 97 2.69 -3.06 4.37
CA THR A 97 1.23 -3.16 4.37
C THR A 97 0.75 -3.25 5.82
N THR A 98 -0.55 -3.28 6.05
CA THR A 98 -1.13 -3.37 7.39
C THR A 98 -2.13 -4.51 7.49
N LEU A 99 -2.37 -4.97 8.73
CA LEU A 99 -3.44 -5.92 9.04
C LEU A 99 -4.79 -5.47 8.46
N GLU A 100 -5.13 -4.20 8.68
CA GLU A 100 -6.39 -3.62 8.19
C GLU A 100 -6.46 -3.65 6.67
N TRP A 101 -5.37 -3.32 5.99
CA TRP A 101 -5.32 -3.32 4.54
C TRP A 101 -5.47 -4.73 3.97
N MET A 102 -4.73 -5.69 4.54
CA MET A 102 -4.86 -7.10 4.19
C MET A 102 -6.28 -7.63 4.40
N GLY A 103 -6.94 -7.26 5.49
CA GLY A 103 -8.34 -7.63 5.75
C GLY A 103 -9.35 -7.00 4.77
N ARG A 104 -9.05 -5.80 4.24
CA ARG A 104 -9.93 -5.11 3.28
C ARG A 104 -9.83 -5.66 1.86
N VAL A 105 -8.63 -6.06 1.42
CA VAL A 105 -8.37 -6.45 0.01
C VAL A 105 -8.48 -7.96 -0.25
N ASN A 106 -8.79 -8.75 0.78
CA ASN A 106 -8.96 -10.19 0.71
C ASN A 106 -10.37 -10.59 1.14
N SER A 107 -10.85 -11.73 0.60
CA SER A 107 -12.16 -12.28 0.94
C SER A 107 -12.21 -13.07 2.24
N TYR A 108 -11.04 -13.46 2.77
CA TYR A 108 -10.95 -14.24 4.00
C TYR A 108 -11.03 -13.34 5.22
N SER A 109 -11.80 -13.76 6.23
CA SER A 109 -11.79 -13.10 7.53
C SER A 109 -10.40 -13.20 8.15
N VAL A 110 -10.00 -12.18 8.92
CA VAL A 110 -8.77 -12.19 9.72
C VAL A 110 -8.67 -13.41 10.64
N THR A 111 -9.81 -13.97 11.06
CA THR A 111 -9.90 -15.11 11.99
C THR A 111 -10.12 -16.46 11.30
N ASP A 112 -10.38 -16.49 10.00
CA ASP A 112 -10.76 -17.71 9.27
C ASP A 112 -10.08 -17.74 7.90
N ILE A 113 -8.77 -17.93 7.94
CA ILE A 113 -7.92 -17.97 6.76
C ILE A 113 -7.57 -19.44 6.45
N PRO A 114 -7.94 -19.98 5.28
CA PRO A 114 -7.64 -21.36 4.95
C PRO A 114 -6.13 -21.64 4.86
N PHE A 115 -5.75 -22.88 5.17
CA PHE A 115 -4.38 -23.35 4.98
C PHE A 115 -3.97 -23.23 3.51
N SER A 116 -2.76 -22.72 3.25
CA SER A 116 -2.20 -22.52 1.89
C SER A 116 -3.05 -21.59 0.99
N ALA A 117 -3.93 -20.76 1.55
CA ALA A 117 -4.63 -19.77 0.76
C ALA A 117 -3.65 -18.75 0.16
N LYS A 118 -3.94 -18.34 -1.08
CA LYS A 118 -3.26 -17.22 -1.73
C LYS A 118 -3.98 -15.94 -1.39
N VAL A 119 -3.22 -14.95 -0.93
CA VAL A 119 -3.75 -13.68 -0.46
C VAL A 119 -3.08 -12.52 -1.19
N ASN A 120 -3.89 -11.49 -1.44
CA ASN A 120 -3.48 -10.22 -1.99
C ASN A 120 -2.72 -9.44 -0.92
N VAL A 121 -1.51 -9.02 -1.25
CA VAL A 121 -0.69 -8.13 -0.43
C VAL A 121 -0.45 -6.85 -1.21
N THR A 122 -1.20 -5.81 -0.86
CA THR A 122 -1.11 -4.51 -1.53
C THR A 122 -0.13 -3.60 -0.81
N ILE A 123 0.83 -3.05 -1.54
CA ILE A 123 1.82 -2.08 -1.08
C ILE A 123 1.57 -0.76 -1.82
N ASN A 124 1.44 0.33 -1.06
CA ASN A 124 1.23 1.66 -1.63
C ASN A 124 2.53 2.20 -2.24
N CYS A 125 2.38 3.09 -3.22
CA CYS A 125 3.48 3.82 -3.83
C CYS A 125 3.09 5.29 -4.06
N SER A 126 4.05 6.10 -4.50
CA SER A 126 3.83 7.50 -4.86
C SER A 126 4.45 7.80 -6.22
N CYS A 127 3.75 8.62 -7.00
CA CYS A 127 4.25 9.19 -8.26
C CYS A 127 4.69 10.64 -8.11
N GLY A 128 4.83 11.11 -6.85
CA GLY A 128 5.22 12.47 -6.52
C GLY A 128 4.08 13.47 -6.59
N ASN A 129 4.39 14.71 -6.18
CA ASN A 129 3.48 15.84 -6.28
C ASN A 129 4.23 17.03 -6.91
N ARG A 130 3.76 17.47 -8.08
CA ARG A 130 4.35 18.57 -8.86
C ARG A 130 4.25 19.92 -8.15
N GLU A 131 3.34 20.08 -7.19
CA GLU A 131 3.22 21.27 -6.35
C GLU A 131 4.34 21.33 -5.30
N VAL A 132 4.90 20.18 -4.92
CA VAL A 132 6.06 20.10 -4.01
C VAL A 132 7.36 20.30 -4.80
N SER A 133 7.55 19.51 -5.86
CA SER A 133 8.70 19.65 -6.77
C SER A 133 8.45 18.88 -8.07
N LYS A 134 9.04 19.36 -9.16
CA LYS A 134 9.02 18.70 -10.47
C LYS A 134 10.25 17.82 -10.71
N ASP A 135 11.22 17.84 -9.80
CA ASP A 135 12.52 17.20 -9.99
C ASP A 135 12.55 15.72 -9.55
N TYR A 136 11.53 15.28 -8.79
CA TYR A 136 11.45 13.92 -8.25
C TYR A 136 10.32 13.12 -8.91
N GLY A 137 10.67 12.00 -9.54
CA GLY A 137 9.73 11.10 -10.24
C GLY A 137 9.81 9.63 -9.83
N LEU A 138 10.68 9.27 -8.88
CA LEU A 138 10.83 7.92 -8.34
C LEU A 138 10.83 7.98 -6.82
N PHE A 139 9.94 7.22 -6.19
CA PHE A 139 9.72 7.28 -4.74
C PHE A 139 9.93 5.93 -4.08
N ILE A 140 10.38 5.99 -2.82
CA ILE A 140 10.55 4.83 -1.95
C ILE A 140 9.39 4.79 -0.95
N THR A 141 8.69 3.65 -0.89
CA THR A 141 7.76 3.35 0.20
C THR A 141 8.58 2.96 1.43
N TYR A 142 8.53 3.82 2.46
CA TYR A 142 9.42 3.75 3.61
C TYR A 142 8.62 3.61 4.93
N PRO A 143 8.44 2.38 5.44
CA PRO A 143 7.94 2.16 6.79
C PRO A 143 8.92 2.71 7.81
N LEU A 144 8.45 3.67 8.61
CA LEU A 144 9.22 4.28 9.69
C LEU A 144 9.47 3.26 10.81
N ARG A 145 10.65 3.37 11.42
CA ARG A 145 11.05 2.67 12.63
C ARG A 145 11.32 3.68 13.73
N HIS A 146 11.32 3.21 14.97
CA HIS A 146 11.58 4.05 16.13
C HIS A 146 12.90 4.83 16.08
N ALA A 147 13.90 4.34 15.36
CA ALA A 147 15.19 5.01 15.22
C ALA A 147 15.26 6.03 14.06
N ASP A 148 14.24 6.08 13.20
CA ASP A 148 14.21 7.04 12.10
C ASP A 148 13.82 8.44 12.61
N THR A 149 14.47 9.47 12.08
CA THR A 149 14.16 10.89 12.30
C THR A 149 14.08 11.62 10.96
N LEU A 150 13.56 12.85 10.94
CA LEU A 150 13.54 13.71 9.75
C LEU A 150 14.96 14.11 9.31
#